data_AF-A0A821MGL9-F1
#
_entry.id   AF-A0A821MGL9-F1
#
_cell.length_a   1.000
_cell.length_b   1.000
_cell.length_c   1.000
_cell.angle_alpha   90.00
_cell.angle_beta   90.00
_cell.angle_gamma   90.00
#
_symmetry.space_group_name_H-M   'P 1'
#
loop_
_entity.id
_entity.type
_entity.pdbx_description
1 polymer ?
#
loop_
_entity_poly.entity_id
_entity_poly.type
_entity_poly.pdbx_seq_one_letter_code
_entity_poly.pdbx_strand_id
1 'polypeptide(L)'
;MLQFYSYRLAIRQTFSAIHYAEKLFQQYIVDAYVKTEQNRLAFHRQNQKTLRAELYQGLMEHLANEAVIEGLKPGRVIILPLSFQGGPRAMQQNYQDTMAIVRKYGKPDLFITFTCNPTWREIEEHLIPGQAP
;
A
#
# COMPACT_ATOMS: atom_id res chain seq x y z
N MET A 1 8.87 4.08 -11.31
CA MET A 1 7.46 4.51 -11.15
C MET A 1 7.29 5.43 -9.96
N LEU A 2 7.45 4.96 -8.71
CA LEU A 2 7.20 5.80 -7.52
C LEU A 2 8.00 7.12 -7.50
N GLN A 3 9.31 7.07 -7.74
CA GLN A 3 10.16 8.27 -7.79
C GLN A 3 9.75 9.25 -8.90
N PHE A 4 9.28 8.74 -10.04
CA PHE A 4 8.80 9.57 -11.15
C PHE A 4 7.51 10.31 -10.79
N TYR A 5 6.54 9.61 -10.21
CA TYR A 5 5.29 10.24 -9.74
C TYR A 5 5.55 11.20 -8.58
N SER A 6 6.42 10.84 -7.63
CA SER A 6 6.86 11.73 -6.55
C SER A 6 7.47 13.02 -7.09
N TYR A 7 8.34 12.93 -8.10
CA TYR A 7 8.90 14.11 -8.75
C TYR A 7 7.84 15.00 -9.44
N ARG A 8 6.85 14.40 -10.10
CA ARG A 8 5.75 15.15 -10.76
C ARG A 8 4.77 15.80 -9.78
N LEU A 9 4.53 15.16 -8.63
CA LEU A 9 3.65 15.66 -7.56
C LEU A 9 4.35 16.63 -6.60
N ALA A 10 5.66 16.82 -6.72
CA ALA A 10 6.39 17.78 -5.91
C ALA A 10 5.96 19.21 -6.24
N ILE A 11 5.54 19.96 -5.21
CA ILE A 11 5.16 21.37 -5.32
C ILE A 11 6.40 22.20 -5.67
N ARG A 12 6.27 23.08 -6.65
CA ARG A 12 7.33 23.99 -7.12
C ARG A 12 6.74 25.38 -7.31
N GLN A 13 7.62 26.38 -7.28
CA GLN A 13 7.23 27.78 -7.52
C GLN A 13 6.87 28.08 -8.98
N THR A 14 7.06 27.13 -9.88
CA THR A 14 6.69 27.24 -11.31
C THR A 14 5.29 26.72 -11.54
N PHE A 15 4.56 27.32 -12.49
CA PHE A 15 3.25 26.83 -12.92
C PHE A 15 3.30 25.35 -13.31
N SER A 16 2.40 24.55 -12.73
CA SER A 16 2.28 23.12 -12.99
C SER A 16 0.84 22.79 -13.35
N ALA A 17 0.59 22.53 -14.62
CA ALA A 17 -0.75 22.23 -15.14
C ALA A 17 -1.45 21.09 -14.39
N ILE A 18 -0.68 20.14 -13.83
CA ILE A 18 -1.20 19.01 -13.05
C ILE A 18 -1.85 19.48 -11.75
N HIS A 19 -1.22 20.41 -11.03
CA HIS A 19 -1.68 20.86 -9.71
C HIS A 19 -2.88 21.81 -9.78
N TYR A 20 -3.04 22.50 -10.91
CA TYR A 20 -4.18 23.40 -11.17
C TYR A 20 -5.38 22.71 -11.80
N ALA A 21 -5.32 21.41 -12.07
CA ALA A 21 -6.38 20.68 -12.76
C ALA A 21 -7.51 20.18 -11.83
N GLU A 22 -7.56 20.65 -10.57
CA GLU A 22 -8.59 20.34 -9.55
C GLU A 22 -9.00 18.85 -9.50
N LYS A 23 -10.19 18.48 -10.01
CA LYS A 23 -10.68 17.09 -10.02
C LYS A 23 -9.81 16.16 -10.84
N LEU A 24 -9.25 16.64 -11.95
CA LEU A 24 -8.36 15.85 -12.79
C LEU A 24 -7.03 15.56 -12.08
N PHE A 25 -6.59 16.45 -11.18
CA PHE A 25 -5.44 16.20 -10.32
C PHE A 25 -5.69 15.02 -9.37
N GLN A 26 -6.85 14.99 -8.72
CA GLN A 26 -7.25 13.89 -7.84
C GLN A 26 -7.29 12.56 -8.60
N GLN A 27 -7.89 12.54 -9.80
CA GLN A 27 -7.91 11.36 -10.65
C GLN A 27 -6.50 10.92 -11.04
N TYR A 28 -5.62 11.86 -11.40
CA TYR A 28 -4.23 11.58 -11.73
C TYR A 28 -3.47 10.94 -10.57
N ILE A 29 -3.68 11.40 -9.33
CA ILE A 29 -3.07 10.82 -8.13
C ILE A 29 -3.51 9.37 -7.95
N VAL A 30 -4.82 9.11 -8.03
CA VAL A 30 -5.36 7.74 -7.87
C VAL A 30 -4.79 6.82 -8.95
N ASP A 31 -4.75 7.29 -10.19
CA ASP A 31 -4.25 6.50 -11.32
C ASP A 31 -2.73 6.23 -11.20
N ALA A 32 -1.96 7.22 -10.73
CA ALA A 32 -0.54 7.08 -10.42
C ALA A 32 -0.28 6.06 -9.29
N TYR A 33 -1.13 6.08 -8.25
CA TYR A 33 -1.07 5.12 -7.16
C TYR A 33 -1.34 3.69 -7.65
N VAL A 34 -2.43 3.47 -8.38
CA VAL A 34 -2.79 2.15 -8.93
C VAL A 34 -1.69 1.62 -9.84
N LYS A 35 -1.10 2.46 -10.70
CA LYS A 35 0.04 2.08 -11.55
C LYS A 35 1.27 1.70 -10.75
N THR A 36 1.54 2.41 -9.65
CA THR A 36 2.68 2.11 -8.78
C THR A 36 2.48 0.80 -8.03
N GLU A 37 1.28 0.57 -7.50
CA GLU A 37 0.93 -0.68 -6.81
C GLU A 37 0.96 -1.87 -7.77
N GLN A 38 0.43 -1.72 -8.98
CA GLN A 38 0.50 -2.76 -10.01
C GLN A 38 1.95 -3.11 -10.34
N ASN A 39 2.84 -2.13 -10.41
CA ASN A 39 4.27 -2.37 -10.63
C ASN A 39 4.92 -3.12 -9.45
N ARG A 40 4.54 -2.81 -8.20
CA ARG A 40 5.00 -3.55 -7.00
C ARG A 40 4.51 -5.00 -7.03
N LEU A 41 3.24 -5.23 -7.35
CA LEU A 41 2.68 -6.57 -7.49
C LEU A 41 3.37 -7.36 -8.62
N ALA A 42 3.63 -6.73 -9.76
CA ALA A 42 4.38 -7.33 -10.86
C ALA A 42 5.80 -7.74 -10.42
N PHE A 43 6.48 -6.89 -9.66
CA PHE A 43 7.78 -7.20 -9.07
C PHE A 43 7.71 -8.43 -8.16
N HIS A 44 6.73 -8.50 -7.25
CA HIS A 44 6.54 -9.67 -6.39
C HIS A 44 6.22 -10.94 -7.18
N ARG A 45 5.43 -10.84 -8.24
CA ARG A 45 5.11 -11.98 -9.13
C ARG A 45 6.33 -12.51 -9.87
N GLN A 46 7.23 -11.64 -10.33
CA GLN A 46 8.41 -12.02 -11.11
C GLN A 46 9.56 -12.50 -10.23
N ASN A 47 9.76 -11.92 -9.04
CA ASN A 47 10.91 -12.17 -8.18
C ASN A 47 10.65 -13.19 -7.06
N GLN A 48 9.66 -14.08 -7.22
CA GLN A 48 9.31 -15.04 -6.17
C GLN A 48 10.46 -15.93 -5.70
N LYS A 49 11.35 -16.34 -6.62
CA LYS A 49 12.50 -17.18 -6.29
C LYS A 49 13.44 -16.48 -5.29
N THR A 50 13.70 -15.19 -5.50
CA THR A 50 14.59 -14.37 -4.68
C THR A 50 13.97 -13.98 -3.33
N LEU A 51 12.63 -13.91 -3.24
CA LEU A 51 11.89 -13.62 -2.00
C LEU A 51 11.86 -14.79 -1.00
N ARG A 52 12.81 -15.72 -1.11
CA ARG A 52 12.93 -16.98 -0.34
C ARG A 52 11.79 -17.97 -0.62
N ALA A 53 11.59 -18.32 -1.89
CA ALA A 53 10.68 -19.41 -2.27
C ALA A 53 10.99 -20.75 -1.55
N GLU A 54 12.24 -20.97 -1.14
CA GLU A 54 12.70 -22.21 -0.47
C GLU A 54 11.99 -22.47 0.87
N LEU A 55 11.73 -21.44 1.69
CA LEU A 55 10.99 -21.61 2.96
C LEU A 55 9.53 -22.04 2.71
N TYR A 56 9.00 -21.73 1.52
CA TYR A 56 7.61 -21.96 1.17
C TYR A 56 7.41 -23.18 0.27
N GLN A 57 8.48 -23.88 -0.09
CA GLN A 57 8.40 -25.06 -0.96
C GLN A 57 7.49 -26.13 -0.36
N GLY A 58 7.57 -26.39 0.95
CA GLY A 58 6.67 -27.32 1.64
C GLY A 58 5.20 -26.86 1.67
N LEU A 59 4.94 -25.56 1.80
CA LEU A 59 3.57 -25.02 1.72
C LEU A 59 3.00 -25.16 0.30
N MET A 60 3.83 -24.91 -0.72
CA MET A 60 3.45 -25.04 -2.13
C MET A 60 3.17 -26.50 -2.51
N GLU A 61 3.96 -27.45 -1.99
CA GLU A 61 3.73 -28.88 -2.15
C GLU A 61 2.44 -29.34 -1.46
N HIS A 62 2.17 -28.86 -0.25
CA HIS A 62 0.92 -29.16 0.45
C HIS A 62 -0.32 -28.65 -0.32
N LEU A 63 -0.31 -27.39 -0.77
CA LEU A 63 -1.39 -26.81 -1.57
C LEU A 63 -1.56 -27.51 -2.93
N ALA A 64 -0.45 -27.95 -3.55
CA ALA A 64 -0.51 -28.72 -4.79
C ALA A 64 -1.15 -30.09 -4.57
N ASN A 65 -0.85 -30.75 -3.45
CA ASN A 65 -1.46 -32.04 -3.09
C ASN A 65 -2.97 -31.89 -2.81
N GLU A 66 -3.39 -30.85 -2.09
CA GLU A 66 -4.81 -30.55 -1.86
C GLU A 66 -5.56 -30.28 -3.18
N ALA A 67 -4.98 -29.49 -4.08
CA ALA A 67 -5.60 -29.20 -5.38
C ALA A 67 -5.76 -30.46 -6.25
N VAL A 68 -4.81 -31.40 -6.17
CA VAL A 68 -4.90 -32.70 -6.86
C VAL A 68 -6.01 -33.56 -6.26
N ILE A 69 -6.18 -33.56 -4.94
CA ILE A 69 -7.28 -34.27 -4.24
C ILE A 69 -8.64 -33.71 -4.68
N GLU A 70 -8.76 -32.40 -4.87
CA GLU A 70 -10.00 -31.74 -5.28
C GLU A 70 -10.21 -31.70 -6.82
N GLY A 71 -9.29 -32.26 -7.61
CA GLY A 71 -9.37 -32.27 -9.08
C GLY A 71 -9.26 -30.88 -9.74
N LEU A 72 -8.84 -29.87 -8.98
CA LEU A 72 -8.63 -28.50 -9.45
C LEU A 72 -7.25 -28.38 -10.09
N LYS A 73 -7.15 -27.73 -11.26
CA LYS A 73 -5.83 -27.35 -11.80
C LYS A 73 -5.27 -26.22 -10.93
N PRO A 74 -4.18 -26.43 -10.17
CA PRO A 74 -3.65 -25.37 -9.34
C PRO A 74 -3.12 -24.25 -10.23
N GLY A 75 -3.68 -23.04 -10.06
CA GLY A 75 -3.10 -21.83 -10.63
C GLY A 75 -1.70 -21.57 -10.05
N ARG A 76 -0.97 -20.60 -10.61
CA ARG A 76 0.32 -20.19 -10.04
C ARG A 76 0.07 -19.48 -8.71
N VAL A 77 0.37 -20.15 -7.60
CA VAL A 77 0.32 -19.54 -6.26
C VAL A 77 1.39 -18.46 -6.18
N ILE A 78 0.98 -17.22 -5.93
CA ILE A 78 1.88 -16.07 -5.73
C ILE A 78 1.76 -15.66 -4.27
N ILE A 79 2.87 -15.77 -3.56
CA ILE A 79 2.94 -15.43 -2.15
C ILE A 79 3.24 -13.95 -2.00
N LEU A 80 2.35 -13.19 -1.37
CA LEU A 80 2.63 -11.80 -1.04
C LEU A 80 3.51 -11.75 0.21
N PRO A 81 4.70 -11.13 0.13
CA PRO A 81 5.58 -10.99 1.28
C PRO A 81 5.04 -9.96 2.29
N LEU A 82 5.63 -9.96 3.49
CA LEU A 82 5.35 -8.98 4.56
C LEU A 82 5.52 -7.52 4.12
N SER A 83 6.37 -7.27 3.12
CA SER A 83 6.59 -5.94 2.55
C SER A 83 5.36 -5.39 1.79
N PHE A 84 4.38 -6.24 1.46
CA PHE A 84 3.14 -5.81 0.83
C PHE A 84 2.15 -5.31 1.90
N GLN A 85 2.02 -3.99 1.97
CA GLN A 85 1.15 -3.32 2.93
C GLN A 85 -0.32 -3.67 2.69
N GLY A 86 -1.09 -3.86 3.78
CA GLY A 86 -2.50 -4.27 3.72
C GLY A 86 -2.74 -5.74 3.41
N GLY A 87 -1.70 -6.54 3.13
CA GLY A 87 -1.83 -7.99 3.01
C GLY A 87 -2.04 -8.69 4.36
N PRO A 88 -2.61 -9.91 4.38
CA PRO A 88 -2.84 -10.67 5.63
C PRO A 88 -1.56 -10.84 6.48
N ARG A 89 -0.42 -11.07 5.83
CA ARG A 89 0.87 -11.24 6.52
C ARG A 89 1.38 -9.93 7.11
N ALA A 90 1.25 -8.82 6.41
CA ALA A 90 1.61 -7.50 6.93
C ALA A 90 0.75 -7.15 8.16
N MET A 91 -0.54 -7.46 8.13
CA MET A 91 -1.42 -7.28 9.29
C MET A 91 -1.01 -8.15 10.48
N GLN A 92 -0.67 -9.42 10.25
CA GLN A 92 -0.22 -10.32 11.31
C GLN A 92 1.09 -9.85 11.95
N GLN A 93 2.03 -9.37 11.14
CA GLN A 93 3.29 -8.80 11.62
C GLN A 93 3.05 -7.53 12.45
N ASN A 94 2.25 -6.59 11.92
CA ASN A 94 1.91 -5.37 12.63
C ASN A 94 1.25 -5.68 13.98
N TYR A 95 0.41 -6.70 14.04
CA TYR A 95 -0.18 -7.17 15.29
C TYR A 95 0.88 -7.70 16.26
N GLN A 96 1.78 -8.58 15.81
CA GLN A 96 2.87 -9.10 16.65
C GLN A 96 3.80 -8.00 17.16
N ASP A 97 4.16 -7.05 16.30
CA ASP A 97 4.98 -5.90 16.66
C ASP A 97 4.25 -5.01 17.69
N THR A 98 2.94 -4.80 17.49
CA THR A 98 2.11 -4.07 18.47
C THR A 98 2.07 -4.79 19.81
N MET A 99 1.92 -6.12 19.84
CA MET A 99 1.94 -6.90 21.08
C MET A 99 3.31 -6.82 21.77
N ALA A 100 4.41 -6.78 21.01
CA ALA A 100 5.75 -6.59 21.56
C ALA A 100 5.91 -5.19 22.20
N ILE A 101 5.38 -4.15 21.55
CA ILE A 101 5.34 -2.78 22.09
C ILE A 101 4.51 -2.75 23.37
N VAL A 102 3.30 -3.32 23.37
CA VAL A 102 2.42 -3.38 24.54
C VAL A 102 3.06 -4.12 25.70
N ARG A 103 3.75 -5.23 25.42
CA ARG A 103 4.48 -5.98 26.45
C ARG A 103 5.59 -5.16 27.09
N LYS A 104 6.28 -4.29 26.32
CA LYS A 104 7.42 -3.51 26.79
C LYS A 104 7.01 -2.20 27.47
N TYR A 105 6.02 -1.51 26.92
CA TYR A 105 5.65 -0.15 27.34
C TYR A 105 4.29 -0.07 28.03
N GLY A 106 3.57 -1.19 28.12
CA GLY A 106 2.21 -1.23 28.64
C GLY A 106 1.17 -0.99 27.55
N LYS A 107 -0.10 -1.19 27.91
CA LYS A 107 -1.24 -0.93 27.03
C LYS A 107 -1.32 0.58 26.73
N PRO A 108 -1.71 0.98 25.51
CA PRO A 108 -2.00 2.38 25.23
C PRO A 108 -3.23 2.82 26.02
N ASP A 109 -3.15 3.98 26.67
CA ASP A 109 -4.27 4.57 27.41
C ASP A 109 -5.12 5.52 26.55
N LEU A 110 -4.56 6.01 25.44
CA LEU A 110 -5.20 6.98 24.55
C LEU A 110 -5.20 6.49 23.11
N PHE A 111 -6.36 6.55 22.46
CA PHE A 111 -6.50 6.36 21.03
C PHE A 111 -6.99 7.68 20.42
N ILE A 112 -6.14 8.36 19.66
CA ILE A 112 -6.50 9.63 19.01
C ILE A 112 -6.90 9.34 17.57
N THR A 113 -8.15 9.66 17.25
CA THR A 113 -8.65 9.69 15.86
C THR A 113 -8.81 11.13 15.42
N PHE A 114 -8.17 11.50 14.32
CA PHE A 114 -8.38 12.78 13.66
C PHE A 114 -9.37 12.58 12.51
N THR A 115 -10.52 13.23 12.58
CA THR A 115 -11.46 13.33 11.47
C THR A 115 -11.15 14.60 10.70
N CYS A 116 -10.70 14.52 9.44
CA CYS A 116 -10.56 15.73 8.62
C CYS A 116 -11.92 16.19 8.10
N ASN A 117 -12.26 17.45 8.31
CA ASN A 117 -13.39 18.11 7.65
C ASN A 117 -12.84 19.15 6.67
N PRO A 118 -13.14 19.06 5.36
CA PRO A 118 -12.66 20.00 4.35
C PRO A 118 -13.02 21.47 4.61
N THR A 119 -14.08 21.73 5.39
CA THR A 119 -14.52 23.11 5.73
C THR A 119 -13.85 23.69 6.97
N TRP A 120 -12.78 23.05 7.48
CA TRP A 120 -12.01 23.60 8.58
C TRP A 120 -11.19 24.81 8.13
N ARG A 121 -11.13 25.83 8.99
CA ARG A 121 -10.43 27.09 8.70
C ARG A 121 -8.97 26.87 8.35
N GLU A 122 -8.30 25.94 9.03
CA GLU A 122 -6.91 25.58 8.78
C GLU A 122 -6.69 25.07 7.35
N ILE A 123 -7.68 24.37 6.78
CA ILE A 123 -7.63 23.88 5.40
C ILE A 123 -7.84 25.06 4.45
N GLU A 124 -8.90 25.84 4.66
CA GLU A 124 -9.24 26.99 3.82
C GLU A 124 -8.13 28.05 3.77
N GLU A 125 -7.47 28.34 4.91
CA GLU A 125 -6.35 29.29 5.01
C GLU A 125 -5.09 28.84 4.25
N HIS A 126 -4.91 27.54 4.03
CA HIS A 126 -3.76 26.99 3.32
C HIS A 126 -4.04 26.67 1.84
N LEU A 127 -5.26 26.93 1.34
CA LEU A 127 -5.57 26.75 -0.08
C LEU A 127 -4.93 27.83 -0.94
N ILE A 128 -4.37 27.40 -2.07
CA ILE A 128 -3.78 28.29 -3.09
C ILE A 128 -4.92 28.81 -4.00
N PRO A 129 -4.81 30.02 -4.59
CA PRO A 129 -5.80 30.51 -5.55
C PRO A 129 -6.11 29.49 -6.65
N GLY A 130 -7.38 29.12 -6.80
CA GLY A 130 -7.85 28.11 -7.76
C GLY A 130 -7.88 26.67 -7.23
N GLN A 131 -7.76 26.47 -5.91
CA GLN A 131 -7.99 25.17 -5.27
C GLN A 131 -9.31 25.15 -4.52
N ALA A 132 -9.99 23.99 -4.55
CA ALA A 132 -11.16 23.70 -3.74
C ALA A 132 -10.80 22.69 -2.63
N PRO A 133 -11.44 22.78 -1.45
CA PRO A 133 -11.25 21.82 -0.36
C PRO A 133 -11.76 20.40 -0.71
#